data_AF-A0A2D8LI84-F1
#
_entry.id   AF-A0A2D8LI84-F1
#
_cell.length_a   1.000
_cell.length_b   1.000
_cell.length_c   1.000
_cell.angle_alpha   90.00
_cell.angle_beta   90.00
_cell.angle_gamma   90.00
#
_symmetry.space_group_name_H-M   'P 1'
#
loop_
_entity.id
_entity.type
_entity.pdbx_description
1 polymer ?
#
loop_
_entity_poly.entity_id
_entity_poly.type
_entity_poly.pdbx_seq_one_letter_code
_entity_poly.pdbx_strand_id
1 'polypeptide(L)'
;MQTPIVVEQFFDAAQGELWNAITNADEMKQWYFDVIPEFKAEVGFSTKFIVNAGERIFPHCWTVTQVNPGKAISYQWTFDGYPGKSISHWELTTKANKTTLRLTAEVLESFPDNIPEFERESGVAGWSYFIKERLADYMAEKSST
;
A
#
# COMPACT_ATOMS: atom_id res chain seq x y z
N MET A 1 -9.73 8.60 -17.98
CA MET A 1 -8.85 7.94 -16.99
C MET A 1 -8.40 9.02 -16.01
N GLN A 2 -8.54 8.80 -14.71
CA GLN A 2 -8.06 9.76 -13.71
C GLN A 2 -6.53 9.71 -13.64
N THR A 3 -5.90 10.84 -13.31
CA THR A 3 -4.45 10.89 -13.11
C THR A 3 -4.05 9.95 -11.96
N PRO A 4 -2.98 9.17 -12.07
CA PRO A 4 -2.51 8.34 -10.95
C PRO A 4 -2.21 9.20 -9.71
N ILE A 5 -2.31 8.61 -8.52
CA ILE A 5 -1.71 9.17 -7.31
C ILE A 5 -0.29 8.61 -7.24
N VAL A 6 0.71 9.48 -7.13
CA VAL A 6 2.11 9.08 -7.02
C VAL A 6 2.68 9.61 -5.71
N VAL A 7 3.20 8.71 -4.89
CA VAL A 7 3.88 9.03 -3.63
C VAL A 7 5.26 8.41 -3.67
N GLU A 8 6.28 9.24 -3.46
CA GLU A 8 7.67 8.81 -3.41
C GLU A 8 8.27 9.17 -2.06
N GLN A 9 9.02 8.24 -1.48
CA GLN A 9 9.72 8.43 -0.22
C GLN A 9 11.08 7.73 -0.24
N PHE A 10 12.05 8.42 0.34
CA PHE A 10 13.42 7.96 0.47
C PHE A 10 13.65 7.31 1.85
N PHE A 11 14.35 6.19 1.87
CA PHE A 11 14.68 5.44 3.08
C PHE A 11 16.18 5.18 3.16
N ASP A 12 16.77 5.42 4.33
CA ASP A 12 18.16 5.04 4.64
C ASP A 12 18.20 3.57 5.12
N ALA A 13 17.76 2.67 4.24
CA ALA A 13 17.63 1.24 4.51
C ALA A 13 17.99 0.42 3.28
N ALA A 14 18.45 -0.82 3.50
CA ALA A 14 18.76 -1.73 2.42
C ALA A 14 17.48 -2.16 1.68
N GLN A 15 17.59 -2.43 0.39
CA GLN A 15 16.45 -2.82 -0.46
C GLN A 15 15.68 -4.02 0.09
N GLY A 16 16.40 -5.00 0.65
CA GLY A 16 15.79 -6.21 1.22
C GLY A 16 14.97 -5.93 2.48
N GLU A 17 15.40 -4.97 3.31
CA GLU A 17 14.67 -4.58 4.52
C GLU A 17 13.37 -3.88 4.15
N LEU A 18 13.45 -2.93 3.22
CA LEU A 18 12.26 -2.22 2.73
C LEU A 18 11.33 -3.15 1.95
N TRP A 19 11.87 -4.12 1.22
CA TRP A 19 11.08 -5.17 0.57
C TRP A 19 10.29 -6.01 1.59
N ASN A 20 10.93 -6.42 2.69
CA ASN A 20 10.24 -7.14 3.76
C ASN A 20 9.17 -6.27 4.40
N ALA A 21 9.45 -4.98 4.67
CA ALA A 21 8.48 -4.06 5.25
C ALA A 21 7.18 -3.95 4.44
N ILE A 22 7.25 -4.08 3.10
CA ILE A 22 6.08 -3.99 2.20
C ILE A 22 5.51 -5.35 1.77
N THR A 23 6.15 -6.48 2.11
CA THR A 23 5.70 -7.82 1.68
C THR A 23 5.58 -8.88 2.77
N ASN A 24 6.14 -8.64 3.95
CA ASN A 24 5.98 -9.50 5.11
C ASN A 24 4.75 -9.06 5.91
N ALA A 25 3.78 -9.97 6.08
CA ALA A 25 2.52 -9.66 6.76
C ALA A 25 2.71 -9.13 8.19
N ASP A 26 3.68 -9.66 8.95
CA ASP A 26 3.92 -9.25 10.33
C ASP A 26 4.57 -7.87 10.43
N GLU A 27 5.34 -7.47 9.41
CA GLU A 27 5.88 -6.11 9.30
C GLU A 27 4.80 -5.13 8.81
N MET A 28 4.03 -5.51 7.80
CA MET A 28 2.93 -4.69 7.27
C MET A 28 1.90 -4.32 8.34
N LYS A 29 1.62 -5.22 9.28
CA LYS A 29 0.71 -4.96 10.41
C LYS A 29 1.19 -3.85 11.34
N GLN A 30 2.49 -3.57 11.40
CA GLN A 30 3.05 -2.57 12.32
C GLN A 30 2.81 -1.14 11.84
N TRP A 31 2.79 -0.93 10.51
CA TRP A 31 2.69 0.41 9.92
C TRP A 31 1.48 0.63 9.00
N TYR A 32 1.01 -0.43 8.31
CA TYR A 32 -0.02 -0.32 7.26
C TYR A 32 -1.42 -0.66 7.79
N PHE A 33 -1.76 -1.94 7.93
CA PHE A 33 -3.04 -2.40 8.48
C PHE A 33 -2.82 -3.60 9.40
N ASP A 34 -3.07 -3.41 10.70
CA ASP A 34 -2.94 -4.43 11.75
C ASP A 34 -3.96 -5.59 11.59
N VAL A 35 -5.09 -5.31 10.96
CA VAL A 35 -6.17 -6.26 10.67
C VAL A 35 -5.94 -7.18 9.47
N ILE A 36 -4.81 -7.07 8.75
CA ILE A 36 -4.49 -7.98 7.64
C ILE A 36 -4.35 -9.41 8.19
N PRO A 37 -5.16 -10.39 7.77
CA PRO A 37 -5.05 -11.75 8.31
C PRO A 37 -3.78 -12.43 7.81
N GLU A 38 -3.53 -12.35 6.50
CA GLU A 38 -2.40 -12.95 5.81
C GLU A 38 -2.07 -12.11 4.56
N PHE A 39 -0.79 -12.07 4.21
CA PHE A 39 -0.30 -11.50 2.97
C PHE A 39 0.84 -12.35 2.40
N LYS A 40 0.77 -12.69 1.11
CA LYS A 40 1.85 -13.34 0.37
C LYS A 40 2.17 -12.55 -0.89
N ALA A 41 3.44 -12.26 -1.10
CA ALA A 41 3.94 -11.69 -2.35
C ALA A 41 3.97 -12.74 -3.46
N GLU A 42 2.80 -13.27 -3.83
CA GLU A 42 2.61 -14.29 -4.86
C GLU A 42 1.48 -13.89 -5.79
N VAL A 43 1.70 -13.96 -7.11
CA VAL A 43 0.66 -13.62 -8.09
C VAL A 43 -0.55 -14.54 -7.92
N GLY A 44 -1.74 -13.95 -7.82
CA GLY A 44 -2.99 -14.66 -7.57
C GLY A 44 -3.34 -14.82 -6.09
N PHE A 45 -2.44 -14.51 -5.16
CA PHE A 45 -2.80 -14.44 -3.74
C PHE A 45 -3.86 -13.37 -3.52
N SER A 46 -4.85 -13.69 -2.68
CA SER A 46 -5.90 -12.75 -2.30
C SER A 46 -6.16 -12.78 -0.80
N THR A 47 -6.56 -11.63 -0.26
CA THR A 47 -6.88 -11.47 1.16
C THR A 47 -8.05 -10.52 1.32
N LYS A 48 -8.83 -10.71 2.39
CA LYS A 48 -9.99 -9.87 2.71
C LYS A 48 -9.99 -9.53 4.18
N PHE A 49 -10.21 -8.26 4.49
CA PHE A 49 -10.27 -7.77 5.86
C PHE A 49 -11.13 -6.51 5.96
N ILE A 50 -11.53 -6.17 7.18
CA ILE A 50 -12.46 -5.06 7.44
C ILE A 50 -11.69 -3.92 8.08
N VAL A 51 -11.78 -2.73 7.49
CA VAL A 51 -11.26 -1.49 8.08
C VAL A 51 -12.44 -0.63 8.50
N ASN A 52 -12.43 -0.19 9.76
CA ASN A 52 -13.43 0.73 10.29
C ASN A 52 -12.89 2.16 10.23
N ALA A 53 -13.54 3.02 9.45
CA ALA A 53 -13.22 4.43 9.29
C ALA A 53 -14.25 5.31 10.04
N GLY A 54 -14.52 4.98 11.30
CA GLY A 54 -15.49 5.69 12.14
C GLY A 54 -16.93 5.30 11.84
N GLU A 55 -17.58 6.03 10.94
CA GLU A 55 -18.99 5.82 10.59
C GLU A 55 -19.19 4.81 9.45
N ARG A 56 -18.13 4.48 8.71
CA ARG A 56 -18.18 3.56 7.57
C ARG A 56 -17.23 2.40 7.75
N ILE A 57 -17.67 1.26 7.22
CA ILE A 57 -16.91 0.03 7.17
C ILE A 57 -16.47 -0.18 5.72
N PHE A 58 -15.18 -0.38 5.51
CA PHE A 58 -14.58 -0.66 4.21
C PHE A 58 -14.02 -2.09 4.20
N PRO A 59 -14.76 -3.08 3.68
CA PRO A 59 -14.26 -4.44 3.57
C PRO A 59 -13.29 -4.52 2.39
N HIS A 60 -12.00 -4.42 2.66
CA HIS A 60 -10.94 -4.47 1.66
C HIS A 60 -10.83 -5.88 1.09
N CYS A 61 -10.79 -5.99 -0.23
CA CYS A 61 -10.50 -7.21 -0.97
C CYS A 61 -9.29 -6.96 -1.86
N TRP A 62 -8.19 -7.65 -1.60
CA TRP A 62 -6.93 -7.48 -2.32
C TRP A 62 -6.59 -8.71 -3.14
N THR A 63 -6.00 -8.49 -4.31
CA THR A 63 -5.44 -9.55 -5.16
C THR A 63 -4.10 -9.12 -5.74
N VAL A 64 -3.06 -9.88 -5.46
CA VAL A 64 -1.71 -9.64 -6.01
C VAL A 64 -1.70 -10.01 -7.48
N THR A 65 -1.31 -9.07 -8.34
CA THR A 65 -1.34 -9.23 -9.80
C THR A 65 0.05 -9.35 -10.41
N GLN A 66 1.08 -8.78 -9.78
CA GLN A 66 2.46 -8.84 -10.25
C GLN A 66 3.42 -8.85 -9.08
N VAL A 67 4.50 -9.63 -9.20
CA VAL A 67 5.59 -9.67 -8.22
C VAL A 67 6.92 -9.78 -8.97
N ASN A 68 7.83 -8.86 -8.64
CA ASN A 68 9.24 -8.93 -9.00
C ASN A 68 10.03 -8.89 -7.68
N PRO A 69 10.42 -10.06 -7.13
CA PRO A 69 10.98 -10.16 -5.78
C PRO A 69 12.12 -9.18 -5.52
N GLY A 70 12.03 -8.47 -4.39
CA GLY A 70 12.97 -7.44 -3.98
C GLY A 70 12.79 -6.09 -4.68
N LYS A 71 12.05 -6.00 -5.80
CA LYS A 71 12.03 -4.82 -6.66
C LYS A 71 10.66 -4.18 -6.78
N ALA A 72 9.62 -4.96 -7.04
CA ALA A 72 8.30 -4.41 -7.25
C ALA A 72 7.18 -5.39 -6.94
N ILE A 73 6.05 -4.89 -6.48
CA ILE A 73 4.82 -5.66 -6.28
C ILE A 73 3.62 -4.81 -6.68
N SER A 74 2.66 -5.43 -7.35
CA SER A 74 1.39 -4.79 -7.71
C SER A 74 0.24 -5.61 -7.17
N TYR A 75 -0.74 -4.96 -6.57
CA TYR A 75 -1.98 -5.61 -6.17
C TYR A 75 -3.18 -4.71 -6.43
N GLN A 76 -4.26 -5.33 -6.91
CA GLN A 76 -5.55 -4.70 -7.06
C GLN A 76 -6.29 -4.72 -5.73
N TRP A 77 -7.08 -3.69 -5.50
CA TRP A 77 -7.95 -3.61 -4.35
C TRP A 77 -9.33 -3.07 -4.71
N THR A 78 -10.33 -3.63 -4.06
CA THR A 78 -11.74 -3.22 -4.11
C THR A 78 -12.28 -3.17 -2.68
N PHE A 79 -13.46 -2.56 -2.53
CA PHE A 79 -14.21 -2.61 -1.28
C PHE A 79 -15.49 -3.42 -1.52
N ASP A 80 -15.65 -4.56 -0.83
CA ASP A 80 -16.86 -5.37 -0.96
C ASP A 80 -18.10 -4.55 -0.57
N GLY A 81 -19.13 -4.59 -1.41
CA GLY A 81 -20.33 -3.76 -1.27
C GLY A 81 -20.24 -2.35 -1.88
N TYR A 82 -19.08 -1.95 -2.44
CA TYR A 82 -18.93 -0.68 -3.16
C TYR A 82 -18.42 -0.91 -4.58
N PRO A 83 -18.91 -0.15 -5.58
CA PRO A 83 -18.30 -0.18 -6.90
C PRO A 83 -16.94 0.53 -6.87
N GLY A 84 -16.11 0.21 -7.85
CA GLY A 84 -14.78 0.79 -7.98
C GLY A 84 -13.68 -0.22 -7.74
N LYS A 85 -12.56 0.02 -8.41
CA LYS A 85 -11.40 -0.86 -8.40
C LYS A 85 -10.16 -0.04 -8.65
N SER A 86 -9.13 -0.29 -7.88
CA SER A 86 -7.85 0.38 -8.02
C SER A 86 -6.72 -0.64 -8.00
N ILE A 87 -5.55 -0.23 -8.46
CA ILE A 87 -4.32 -0.99 -8.39
C ILE A 87 -3.23 -0.11 -7.78
N SER A 88 -2.47 -0.69 -6.87
CA SER A 88 -1.29 -0.06 -6.30
C SER A 88 -0.04 -0.76 -6.80
N HIS A 89 0.85 0.02 -7.40
CA HIS A 89 2.17 -0.38 -7.87
C HIS A 89 3.22 0.12 -6.88
N TRP A 90 3.98 -0.79 -6.31
CA TRP A 90 5.08 -0.48 -5.40
C TRP A 90 6.39 -0.81 -6.09
N GLU A 91 7.28 0.17 -6.22
CA GLU A 91 8.56 0.04 -6.90
C GLU A 91 9.69 0.51 -5.99
N LEU A 92 10.72 -0.33 -5.83
CA LEU A 92 11.91 -0.05 -5.07
C LEU A 92 13.10 0.18 -6.01
N THR A 93 13.78 1.31 -5.84
CA THR A 93 15.02 1.62 -6.55
C THR A 93 16.12 1.95 -5.55
N THR A 94 17.26 1.28 -5.67
CA THR A 94 18.38 1.44 -4.75
C THR A 94 19.55 2.15 -5.40
N LYS A 95 20.13 3.11 -4.69
CA LYS A 95 21.36 3.81 -5.08
C LYS A 95 22.23 4.04 -3.85
N ALA A 96 23.46 3.52 -3.87
CA ALA A 96 24.45 3.70 -2.81
C ALA A 96 23.92 3.38 -1.39
N ASN A 97 23.36 2.17 -1.21
CA ASN A 97 22.74 1.66 0.03
C ASN A 97 21.50 2.41 0.53
N LYS A 98 20.92 3.26 -0.32
CA LYS A 98 19.71 4.00 -0.01
C LYS A 98 18.61 3.59 -0.97
N THR A 99 17.42 3.36 -0.44
CA THR A 99 16.30 2.81 -1.22
C THR A 99 15.18 3.85 -1.32
N THR A 100 14.76 4.15 -2.54
CA THR A 100 13.57 4.94 -2.81
C THR A 100 12.41 3.98 -3.07
N LEU A 101 11.32 4.17 -2.34
CA LEU A 101 10.03 3.57 -2.65
C LEU A 101 9.18 4.58 -3.42
N ARG A 102 8.65 4.14 -4.55
CA ARG A 102 7.62 4.85 -5.30
C ARG A 102 6.35 4.01 -5.31
N LEU A 103 5.26 4.60 -4.85
CA LEU A 103 3.92 4.08 -5.01
C LEU A 103 3.21 4.84 -6.13
N THR A 104 2.62 4.09 -7.06
CA THR A 104 1.66 4.61 -8.04
C THR A 104 0.32 3.92 -7.84
N ALA A 105 -0.73 4.66 -7.50
CA ALA A 105 -2.09 4.15 -7.35
C ALA A 105 -2.97 4.64 -8.52
N GLU A 106 -3.62 3.70 -9.19
CA GLU A 106 -4.42 3.93 -10.40
C GLU A 106 -5.83 3.42 -10.25
N VAL A 107 -6.81 4.27 -10.53
CA VAL A 107 -8.23 3.91 -10.54
C VAL A 107 -8.55 3.20 -11.86
N LEU A 108 -8.85 1.90 -11.77
CA LEU A 108 -9.23 1.04 -12.91
C LEU A 108 -10.73 1.13 -13.19
N GLU A 109 -11.54 1.20 -12.13
CA GLU A 109 -12.99 1.43 -12.19
C GLU A 109 -13.35 2.53 -11.21
N SER A 110 -14.21 3.46 -11.61
CA SER A 110 -14.51 4.65 -10.81
C SER A 110 -15.23 4.28 -9.51
N PHE A 111 -14.81 4.90 -8.41
CA PHE A 111 -15.51 4.83 -7.13
C PHE A 111 -16.69 5.82 -7.11
N PRO A 112 -17.67 5.60 -6.22
CA PRO A 112 -18.76 6.57 -6.00
C PRO A 112 -18.24 7.95 -5.64
N ASP A 113 -18.84 8.98 -6.22
CA ASP A 113 -18.55 10.40 -5.99
C ASP A 113 -19.28 10.97 -4.77
N ASN A 114 -20.22 10.21 -4.18
CA ASN A 114 -20.99 10.61 -3.01
C ASN A 114 -20.39 10.12 -1.68
N ILE A 115 -19.18 9.58 -1.69
CA ILE A 115 -18.46 9.06 -0.52
C ILE A 115 -17.15 9.85 -0.37
N PRO A 116 -17.02 10.72 0.65
CA PRO A 116 -15.83 11.57 0.84
C PRO A 116 -14.50 10.80 0.90
N GLU A 117 -14.52 9.58 1.45
CA GLU A 117 -13.35 8.72 1.58
C GLU A 117 -12.83 8.21 0.22
N PHE A 118 -13.64 8.27 -0.84
CA PHE A 118 -13.26 7.92 -2.20
C PHE A 118 -12.85 9.11 -3.06
N GLU A 119 -12.88 10.32 -2.50
CA GLU A 119 -12.32 11.50 -3.16
C GLU A 119 -10.81 11.35 -3.37
N ARG A 120 -10.31 12.00 -4.41
CA ARG A 120 -8.89 11.95 -4.77
C ARG A 120 -8.02 12.46 -3.62
N GLU A 121 -8.44 13.55 -3.00
CA GLU A 121 -7.77 14.20 -1.88
C GLU A 121 -7.60 13.24 -0.71
N SER A 122 -8.66 12.49 -0.37
CA SER A 122 -8.62 11.42 0.63
C SER A 122 -7.61 10.32 0.28
N GLY A 123 -7.57 9.90 -0.99
CA GLY A 123 -6.59 8.94 -1.48
C GLY A 123 -5.15 9.45 -1.40
N VAL A 124 -4.90 10.71 -1.78
CA VAL A 124 -3.57 11.34 -1.72
C VAL A 124 -3.10 11.47 -0.28
N ALA A 125 -3.99 11.91 0.62
CA ALA A 125 -3.70 12.04 2.04
C ALA A 125 -3.40 10.67 2.67
N GLY A 126 -4.23 9.67 2.41
CA GLY A 126 -4.04 8.31 2.92
C GLY A 126 -2.72 7.68 2.48
N TRP A 127 -2.40 7.73 1.18
CA TRP A 127 -1.13 7.19 0.69
C TRP A 127 0.10 7.95 1.20
N SER A 128 -0.02 9.28 1.34
CA SER A 128 1.05 10.09 1.91
C SER A 128 1.28 9.74 3.38
N TYR A 129 0.22 9.61 4.17
CA TYR A 129 0.29 9.21 5.58
C TYR A 129 0.94 7.84 5.75
N PHE A 130 0.49 6.83 5.00
CA PHE A 130 1.03 5.48 5.11
C PHE A 130 2.52 5.40 4.76
N ILE A 131 2.96 6.10 3.71
CA ILE A 131 4.33 5.94 3.20
C ILE A 131 5.31 6.92 3.86
N LYS A 132 4.92 8.19 4.00
CA LYS A 132 5.83 9.25 4.45
C LYS A 132 5.88 9.41 5.95
N GLU A 133 4.88 8.91 6.66
CA GLU A 133 4.83 8.94 8.13
C GLU A 133 4.96 7.51 8.65
N ARG A 134 3.94 6.67 8.50
CA ARG A 134 3.88 5.35 9.17
C ARG A 134 5.03 4.42 8.80
N LEU A 135 5.28 4.22 7.50
CA LEU A 135 6.38 3.38 7.05
C LEU A 135 7.74 4.03 7.35
N ALA A 136 7.86 5.35 7.25
CA ALA A 136 9.10 6.06 7.57
C ALA A 136 9.48 5.90 9.05
N ASP A 137 8.51 6.07 9.95
CA ASP A 137 8.70 5.89 11.39
C ASP A 137 9.09 4.45 11.72
N TYR A 138 8.35 3.47 11.18
CA TYR A 138 8.66 2.04 11.37
C TYR A 138 10.09 1.68 10.92
N MET A 139 10.52 2.18 9.76
CA MET A 139 11.87 1.91 9.25
C MET A 139 12.95 2.60 10.10
N ALA A 140 12.69 3.81 10.62
CA ALA A 140 13.63 4.52 11.49
C ALA A 140 13.80 3.84 12.86
N GLU A 141 12.70 3.33 13.44
CA GLU A 141 12.72 2.56 14.68
C GLU A 141 13.48 1.24 14.51
N LYS A 142 13.26 0.54 13.39
CA LYS A 142 13.93 -0.74 13.08
C LYS A 142 15.44 -0.60 12.94
N SER A 143 15.93 0.48 12.34
CA SER A 143 17.37 0.75 12.20
C SER A 143 18.05 1.14 13.53
N SER A 144 17.28 1.45 14.57
CA SER A 144 17.80 1.85 15.89
C SER A 144 17.95 0.68 16.88
N THR A 145 17.56 -0.54 16.47
CA THR A 145 17.59 -1.77 17.28
C THR A 145 18.69 -2.71 16.79
#